data_AF-A0A8T0C1A4-F1
#
_entry.id   AF-A0A8T0C1A4-F1
#
_cell.length_a   1.000
_cell.length_b   1.000
_cell.length_c   1.000
_cell.angle_alpha   90.00
_cell.angle_beta   90.00
_cell.angle_gamma   90.00
#
_symmetry.space_group_name_H-M   'P 1'
#
loop_
_entity.id
_entity.type
_entity.pdbx_description
1 polymer ?
#
loop_
_entity_poly.entity_id
_entity_poly.type
_entity_poly.pdbx_seq_one_letter_code
_entity_poly.pdbx_strand_id
1 'polypeptide(L)'
;MKTTIKAFALVAGTLFAGSAFSAQVVCDVYPKSNGSSWGNGTANCSGFDYSFGRSTNGRYYLKDVTKSIQEVRWEGDARCTGGTSCNATIRAYTSNSASALILYKDGTWERTNSASAFYETGH
;
A
#
# COMPACT_ATOMS: atom_id res chain seq x y z
N MET A 1 -53.86 -19.45 -36.29
CA MET A 1 -52.42 -19.16 -36.54
C MET A 1 -51.85 -18.54 -35.27
N LYS A 2 -50.72 -19.08 -34.78
CA LYS A 2 -50.13 -18.80 -33.46
C LYS A 2 -49.49 -17.40 -33.45
N THR A 3 -49.92 -16.53 -32.55
CA THR A 3 -49.34 -15.19 -32.34
C THR A 3 -48.01 -15.29 -31.61
N THR A 4 -47.00 -14.68 -32.23
CA THR A 4 -45.58 -14.64 -31.89
C THR A 4 -45.30 -13.97 -30.55
N ILE A 5 -44.59 -14.67 -29.67
CA ILE A 5 -44.05 -14.13 -28.41
C ILE A 5 -42.82 -13.28 -28.75
N LYS A 6 -42.90 -11.97 -28.51
CA LYS A 6 -41.75 -11.05 -28.59
C LYS A 6 -40.86 -11.28 -27.38
N ALA A 7 -39.67 -11.85 -27.61
CA ALA A 7 -38.62 -12.00 -26.61
C ALA A 7 -38.14 -10.60 -26.18
N PHE A 8 -38.34 -10.27 -24.91
CA PHE A 8 -37.93 -9.01 -24.30
C PHE A 8 -36.50 -9.14 -23.76
N ALA A 9 -35.67 -8.18 -24.18
CA ALA A 9 -34.53 -7.58 -23.50
C ALA A 9 -33.48 -8.52 -22.90
N LEU A 10 -32.37 -8.60 -23.62
CA LEU A 10 -31.06 -9.01 -23.15
C LEU A 10 -30.67 -8.11 -21.96
N VAL A 11 -30.72 -8.65 -20.74
CA VAL A 11 -30.14 -7.99 -19.57
C VAL A 11 -28.63 -8.04 -19.76
N ALA A 12 -28.09 -6.99 -20.38
CA ALA A 12 -26.67 -6.66 -20.31
C ALA A 12 -26.38 -6.22 -18.87
N GLY A 13 -26.37 -7.19 -17.95
CA GLY A 13 -25.71 -7.02 -16.68
C GLY A 13 -24.24 -6.85 -17.00
N THR A 14 -23.76 -5.60 -16.99
CA THR A 14 -22.33 -5.32 -16.91
C THR A 14 -21.84 -6.05 -15.68
N LEU A 15 -21.25 -7.22 -15.92
CA LEU A 15 -20.43 -7.91 -14.94
C LEU A 15 -19.36 -6.89 -14.56
N PHE A 16 -19.52 -6.26 -13.41
CA PHE A 16 -18.40 -5.68 -12.71
C PHE A 16 -17.47 -6.86 -12.43
N ALA A 17 -16.59 -7.16 -13.38
CA ALA A 17 -15.42 -7.97 -13.13
C ALA A 17 -14.71 -7.23 -11.99
N GLY A 18 -14.92 -7.72 -10.76
CA GLY A 18 -14.23 -7.27 -9.58
C GLY A 18 -12.76 -7.42 -9.91
N SER A 19 -12.12 -6.31 -10.26
CA SER A 19 -10.70 -6.30 -10.56
C SER A 19 -10.04 -6.69 -9.26
N ALA A 20 -9.30 -7.79 -9.26
CA ALA A 20 -8.42 -8.11 -8.15
C ALA A 20 -7.53 -6.87 -7.94
N PHE A 21 -7.70 -6.21 -6.81
CA PHE A 21 -6.89 -5.07 -6.39
C PHE A 21 -5.43 -5.52 -6.41
N SER A 22 -4.61 -4.82 -7.20
CA SER A 22 -3.26 -5.25 -7.57
C SER A 22 -2.19 -4.49 -6.79
N ALA A 23 -2.47 -3.24 -6.43
CA ALA A 23 -1.50 -2.40 -5.76
C ALA A 23 -1.41 -2.75 -4.29
N GLN A 24 -0.19 -3.03 -3.84
CA GLN A 24 0.12 -3.29 -2.43
C GLN A 24 1.00 -2.19 -1.88
N VAL A 25 0.75 -1.76 -0.65
CA VAL A 25 1.73 -0.97 0.10
C VAL A 25 2.67 -1.95 0.79
N VAL A 26 3.96 -1.73 0.59
CA VAL A 26 5.03 -2.44 1.27
C VAL A 26 5.93 -1.42 1.97
N CYS A 27 6.80 -1.91 2.85
CA CYS A 27 7.70 -1.04 3.60
C CYS A 27 9.13 -1.57 3.62
N ASP A 28 10.06 -0.63 3.83
CA ASP A 28 11.46 -0.88 4.13
C ASP A 28 11.84 -0.14 5.41
N VAL A 29 12.66 -0.78 6.24
CA VAL A 29 13.34 -0.14 7.38
C VAL A 29 14.83 -0.09 7.09
N TYR A 30 15.48 1.03 7.43
CA TYR A 30 16.92 1.25 7.24
C TYR A 30 17.60 1.55 8.59
N PRO A 31 17.87 0.53 9.42
CA PRO A 31 18.55 0.71 10.71
C PRO A 31 19.95 1.31 10.54
N LYS A 32 20.42 2.00 11.58
CA LYS A 32 21.76 2.63 11.62
C LYS A 32 22.83 1.62 12.03
N SER A 33 24.10 2.04 12.06
CA SER A 33 25.21 1.33 12.73
C SER A 33 25.31 -0.18 12.41
N ASN A 34 25.27 -0.56 11.12
CA ASN A 34 25.27 -1.96 10.67
C ASN A 34 24.14 -2.82 11.28
N GLY A 35 23.01 -2.19 11.57
CA GLY A 35 21.80 -2.88 11.98
C GLY A 35 21.25 -3.80 10.89
N SER A 36 20.32 -4.66 11.30
CA SER A 36 19.69 -5.65 10.43
C SER A 36 18.24 -5.28 10.15
N SER A 37 17.83 -5.46 8.90
CA SER A 37 16.43 -5.29 8.47
C SER A 37 15.86 -6.62 7.98
N TRP A 38 14.61 -6.89 8.30
CA TRP A 38 13.88 -8.09 7.86
C TRP A 38 12.55 -7.69 7.23
N GLY A 39 12.12 -8.44 6.21
CA GLY A 39 10.81 -8.22 5.58
C GLY A 39 10.70 -6.95 4.74
N ASN A 40 11.82 -6.28 4.43
CA ASN A 40 11.85 -5.17 3.46
C ASN A 40 11.24 -5.62 2.12
N GLY A 41 10.42 -4.76 1.52
CA GLY A 41 9.64 -5.05 0.31
C GLY A 41 8.41 -5.93 0.51
N THR A 42 7.97 -6.11 1.77
CA THR A 42 6.72 -6.77 2.14
C THR A 42 5.82 -5.83 2.95
N ALA A 43 4.60 -6.26 3.27
CA ALA A 43 3.69 -5.52 4.13
C ALA A 43 4.15 -5.46 5.60
N ASN A 44 5.12 -6.27 6.02
CA ASN A 44 5.63 -6.28 7.39
C ASN A 44 7.16 -6.22 7.35
N CYS A 45 7.71 -5.05 7.64
CA CYS A 45 9.15 -4.83 7.68
C CYS A 45 9.56 -4.49 9.12
N SER A 46 10.76 -4.93 9.48
CA SER A 46 11.32 -4.66 10.80
C SER A 46 12.81 -4.34 10.70
N GLY A 47 13.31 -3.62 11.68
CA GLY A 47 14.72 -3.27 11.77
C GLY A 47 15.22 -3.23 13.20
N PHE A 48 16.48 -3.58 13.38
CA PHE A 48 17.17 -3.50 14.66
C PHE A 48 18.58 -2.92 14.48
N ASP A 49 19.00 -2.04 15.38
CA ASP A 49 20.41 -1.60 15.45
C ASP A 49 20.91 -1.39 16.88
N TYR A 50 22.21 -1.12 17.03
CA TYR A 50 22.84 -0.79 18.31
C TYR A 50 23.15 0.71 18.44
N SER A 51 22.35 1.56 17.81
CA SER A 51 22.58 3.01 17.87
C SER A 51 22.08 3.65 19.16
N PHE A 52 21.27 2.94 19.96
CA PHE A 52 20.56 3.47 21.12
C PHE A 52 19.72 4.71 20.75
N GLY A 53 19.24 4.74 19.50
CA GLY A 53 18.51 5.84 18.91
C GLY A 53 17.02 5.78 19.20
N ARG A 54 16.31 6.89 18.95
CA ARG A 54 14.85 6.97 19.14
C ARG A 54 14.04 6.66 17.88
N SER A 55 14.70 6.61 16.73
CA SER A 55 14.08 6.36 15.43
C SER A 55 15.12 6.02 14.37
N THR A 56 14.62 5.40 13.30
CA THR A 56 15.37 5.22 12.07
C THR A 56 14.58 5.69 10.85
N ASN A 57 15.26 5.71 9.70
CA ASN A 57 14.60 5.96 8.43
C ASN A 57 13.93 4.69 7.92
N GLY A 58 12.77 4.87 7.32
CA GLY A 58 12.08 3.84 6.57
C GLY A 58 11.40 4.45 5.36
N ARG A 59 10.73 3.59 4.61
CA ARG A 59 10.03 3.99 3.40
C ARG A 59 8.82 3.10 3.19
N TYR A 60 7.68 3.70 2.90
CA TYR A 60 6.51 2.99 2.38
C TYR A 60 6.42 3.22 0.88
N TYR A 61 6.05 2.21 0.12
CA TYR A 61 5.92 2.35 -1.33
C TYR A 61 4.93 1.36 -1.92
N LEU A 62 4.41 1.71 -3.09
CA LEU A 62 3.50 0.88 -3.84
C LEU A 62 4.27 -0.17 -4.63
N LYS A 63 3.75 -1.40 -4.62
CA LYS A 63 4.25 -2.56 -5.35
C LYS A 63 3.12 -3.17 -6.17
N ASP A 64 3.49 -3.85 -7.26
CA ASP A 64 2.56 -4.60 -8.12
C ASP A 64 1.42 -3.74 -8.71
N VAL A 65 1.70 -2.45 -8.92
CA VAL A 65 0.79 -1.50 -9.58
C VAL A 65 0.68 -1.85 -11.07
N THR A 66 -0.49 -2.30 -11.49
CA THR A 66 -0.76 -2.70 -12.89
C THR A 66 -1.47 -1.64 -13.72
N LYS A 67 -2.06 -0.63 -13.07
CA LYS A 67 -2.80 0.46 -13.71
C LYS A 67 -2.04 1.79 -13.62
N SER A 68 -2.27 2.67 -14.60
CA SER A 68 -1.70 4.02 -14.58
C SER A 68 -2.31 4.87 -13.46
N ILE A 69 -1.48 5.27 -12.50
CA ILE A 69 -1.88 6.09 -11.35
C ILE A 69 -2.10 7.54 -11.80
N GLN A 70 -3.18 8.14 -11.32
CA GLN A 70 -3.46 9.58 -11.40
C GLN A 70 -3.11 10.29 -10.09
N GLU A 71 -3.51 9.72 -8.94
CA GLU A 71 -3.25 10.30 -7.62
C GLU A 71 -3.02 9.19 -6.59
N VAL A 72 -2.12 9.41 -5.63
CA VAL A 72 -1.94 8.56 -4.45
C VAL A 72 -2.17 9.40 -3.22
N ARG A 73 -3.10 8.97 -2.37
CA ARG A 73 -3.37 9.55 -1.06
C ARG A 73 -2.86 8.61 0.01
N TRP A 74 -1.76 8.99 0.64
CA TRP A 74 -1.18 8.24 1.74
C TRP A 74 -2.01 8.45 3.02
N GLU A 75 -2.23 7.36 3.75
CA GLU A 75 -2.94 7.30 5.03
C GLU A 75 -1.99 6.70 6.09
N GLY A 76 -2.13 7.12 7.36
CA GLY A 76 -1.31 6.63 8.48
C GLY A 76 -0.03 7.43 8.72
N ASP A 77 1.09 6.73 8.97
CA ASP A 77 2.41 7.31 9.27
C ASP A 77 3.19 7.71 8.01
N ALA A 78 2.78 7.22 6.83
CA ALA A 78 3.25 7.76 5.56
C ALA A 78 2.54 9.10 5.27
N ARG A 79 3.29 10.22 5.28
CA ARG A 79 2.74 11.58 5.13
C ARG A 79 3.40 12.41 4.04
N CYS A 80 3.50 11.86 2.84
CA CYS A 80 4.02 12.58 1.67
C CYS A 80 2.89 13.01 0.74
N THR A 81 3.10 14.16 0.12
CA THR A 81 2.25 14.71 -0.94
C THR A 81 2.63 14.08 -2.29
N GLY A 82 1.87 13.07 -2.69
CA GLY A 82 1.99 12.42 -4.00
C GLY A 82 3.17 11.44 -4.13
N GLY A 83 3.22 10.78 -5.30
CA GLY A 83 4.23 9.75 -5.60
C GLY A 83 3.85 8.35 -5.13
N THR A 84 4.51 7.34 -5.69
CA THR A 84 4.32 5.91 -5.36
C THR A 84 5.21 5.46 -4.20
N SER A 85 5.97 6.38 -3.59
CA SER A 85 6.88 6.10 -2.50
C SER A 85 6.96 7.27 -1.53
N CYS A 86 7.07 6.95 -0.25
CA CYS A 86 6.99 7.85 0.87
C CYS A 86 8.10 7.55 1.87
N ASN A 87 9.00 8.49 2.11
CA ASN A 87 9.93 8.36 3.22
C ASN A 87 9.17 8.51 4.54
N ALA A 88 9.54 7.71 5.53
CA ALA A 88 8.93 7.73 6.85
C ALA A 88 10.00 7.66 7.95
N THR A 89 9.71 8.27 9.09
CA THR A 89 10.51 8.13 10.29
C THR A 89 9.88 7.04 11.14
N ILE A 90 10.57 5.91 11.28
CA ILE A 90 10.08 4.77 12.06
C ILE A 90 10.59 4.94 13.49
N ARG A 91 9.67 5.24 14.42
CA ARG A 91 10.01 5.42 15.83
C ARG A 91 10.25 4.07 16.50
N ALA A 92 11.24 4.04 17.40
CA ALA A 92 11.61 2.83 18.12
C ALA A 92 10.51 2.42 19.10
N TYR A 93 10.23 1.12 19.18
CA TYR A 93 9.24 0.50 20.09
C TYR A 93 7.81 1.06 19.95
N THR A 94 7.46 1.56 18.77
CA THR A 94 6.11 2.03 18.46
C THR A 94 5.56 1.32 17.22
N SER A 95 4.23 1.28 17.10
CA SER A 95 3.58 0.86 15.86
C SER A 95 3.73 1.98 14.82
N ASN A 96 4.26 1.66 13.64
CA ASN A 96 4.29 2.57 12.51
C ASN A 96 3.58 1.87 11.35
N SER A 97 2.50 2.43 10.83
CA SER A 97 1.71 1.78 9.77
C SER A 97 1.23 2.76 8.71
N ALA A 98 1.09 2.27 7.47
CA ALA A 98 0.64 3.09 6.36
C ALA A 98 -0.21 2.30 5.37
N SER A 99 -1.20 2.97 4.79
CA SER A 99 -1.98 2.51 3.64
C SER A 99 -2.05 3.61 2.59
N ALA A 100 -2.59 3.29 1.41
CA ALA A 100 -2.81 4.26 0.37
C ALA A 100 -4.18 4.07 -0.28
N LEU A 101 -4.80 5.20 -0.63
CA LEU A 101 -5.94 5.26 -1.53
C LEU A 101 -5.47 5.82 -2.86
N ILE A 102 -5.61 5.03 -3.92
CA ILE A 102 -5.09 5.31 -5.26
C ILE A 102 -6.27 5.65 -6.17
N LEU A 103 -6.17 6.79 -6.87
CA LEU A 103 -7.00 7.11 -8.03
C LEU A 103 -6.22 6.74 -9.28
N TYR A 104 -6.81 5.92 -10.14
CA TYR A 104 -6.24 5.61 -11.44
C TYR A 104 -6.78 6.53 -12.53
N LYS A 105 -6.05 6.63 -13.64
CA LYS A 105 -6.46 7.45 -14.80
C LYS A 105 -7.75 6.98 -15.47
N ASP A 106 -8.17 5.74 -15.23
CA ASP A 106 -9.47 5.20 -15.68
C ASP A 106 -10.64 5.65 -14.79
N GLY A 107 -10.38 6.46 -13.75
CA GLY A 107 -11.36 6.96 -12.79
C GLY A 107 -11.68 5.99 -11.65
N THR A 108 -11.06 4.81 -11.61
CA THR A 108 -11.28 3.83 -10.53
C THR A 108 -10.46 4.17 -9.29
N TRP A 109 -11.05 3.90 -8.12
CA TRP A 109 -10.39 4.03 -6.83
C TRP A 109 -10.03 2.65 -6.26
N GLU A 110 -8.83 2.54 -5.70
CA GLU A 110 -8.35 1.33 -5.04
C GLU A 110 -7.73 1.70 -3.69
N ARG A 111 -8.18 1.03 -2.62
CA ARG A 111 -7.51 1.09 -1.32
C ARG A 111 -6.61 -0.13 -1.18
N THR A 112 -5.35 0.12 -0.85
CA THR A 112 -4.35 -0.94 -0.68
C THR A 112 -4.49 -1.65 0.68
N ASN A 113 -3.70 -2.70 0.89
CA ASN A 113 -3.43 -3.20 2.24
C ASN A 113 -2.78 -2.12 3.12
N SER A 114 -2.74 -2.40 4.43
CA SER A 114 -1.89 -1.68 5.38
C SER A 114 -0.54 -2.38 5.48
N ALA A 115 0.54 -1.62 5.48
CA ALA A 115 1.89 -2.08 5.80
C ALA A 115 2.31 -1.60 7.19
N SER A 116 2.98 -2.46 7.93
CA SER A 116 3.50 -2.21 9.27
C SER A 116 5.02 -2.23 9.26
N ALA A 117 5.62 -1.18 9.80
CA ALA A 117 7.04 -1.06 10.02
C ALA A 117 7.33 -1.04 11.51
N PHE A 118 8.29 -1.86 11.92
CA PHE A 118 8.73 -1.95 13.30
C PHE A 118 10.22 -1.67 13.42
N TYR A 119 10.61 -0.98 14.49
CA TYR A 119 12.01 -0.66 14.73
C TYR A 119 12.32 -0.81 16.21
N GLU A 120 13.43 -1.48 16.47
CA GLU A 120 14.02 -1.63 17.80
C GLU A 120 15.47 -1.18 17.76
N THR A 121 16.00 -0.83 18.93
CA THR A 121 17.42 -0.54 19.08
C THR A 121 17.96 -1.22 20.33
N GLY A 122 19.28 -1.21 20.54
CA GLY A 122 19.88 -1.58 21.81
C GLY A 122 19.25 -0.77 22.96
N HIS A 123 18.93 -1.43 24.07
CA HIS A 123 18.43 -0.79 25.28
C HIS A 123 19.57 -0.46 26.23
#